data_AF-A0A524CA28-F1
#
_entry.id   AF-A0A524CA28-F1
#
_cell.length_a   1.000
_cell.length_b   1.000
_cell.length_c   1.000
_cell.angle_alpha   90.00
_cell.angle_beta   90.00
_cell.angle_gamma   90.00
#
_symmetry.space_group_name_H-M   'P 1'
#
loop_
_entity.id
_entity.type
_entity.pdbx_description
1 polymer ?
#
loop_
_entity_poly.entity_id
_entity_poly.type
_entity_poly.pdbx_seq_one_letter_code
_entity_poly.pdbx_strand_id
1 'polypeptide(L)'
;IIPIQFVCEIDLKQIEKIIEENYSKFISEGEKFRIKLRRRKNKLIKRKTLIESVAKYIDNPVDLENPEKIVRIELLKNICGISFLKPGDIISPKNKFLES
;
A
#
# COMPACT_ATOMS: atom_id res chain seq x y z
N ILE A 1 -14.62 1.30 2.85
CA ILE A 1 -13.67 1.55 3.94
C ILE A 1 -12.45 0.68 3.69
N ILE A 2 -11.25 1.29 3.76
CA ILE A 2 -9.96 0.60 3.65
C ILE A 2 -9.18 0.98 4.91
N PRO A 3 -8.68 0.02 5.70
CA PRO A 3 -7.89 0.33 6.88
C PRO A 3 -6.55 0.97 6.48
N ILE A 4 -6.07 1.91 7.29
CA ILE A 4 -4.75 2.54 7.14
C ILE A 4 -3.98 2.24 8.42
N GLN A 5 -2.79 1.66 8.28
CA GLN A 5 -1.92 1.33 9.41
C GLN A 5 -0.94 2.46 9.70
N PHE A 6 -0.47 3.16 8.67
CA PHE A 6 0.51 4.24 8.83
C PHE A 6 0.16 5.45 7.97
N VAL A 7 0.46 6.63 8.49
CA VAL A 7 0.37 7.91 7.78
C VAL A 7 1.69 8.64 7.96
N CYS A 8 2.22 9.17 6.86
CA CYS A 8 3.43 10.00 6.86
C CYS A 8 3.30 11.12 5.82
N GLU A 9 4.28 12.02 5.81
CA GLU A 9 4.44 12.97 4.71
C GLU A 9 4.87 12.25 3.42
N ILE A 10 4.68 12.88 2.26
CA ILE A 10 5.11 12.31 0.98
C ILE A 10 6.62 12.54 0.81
N ASP A 11 7.39 11.76 1.57
CA ASP A 11 8.84 11.67 1.50
C ASP A 11 9.25 10.21 1.30
N LEU A 12 10.16 9.97 0.36
CA LEU A 12 10.53 8.60 -0.02
C LEU A 12 11.20 7.86 1.15
N LYS A 13 12.08 8.54 1.89
CA LYS A 13 12.82 7.93 3.00
C LYS A 13 11.88 7.59 4.16
N GLN A 14 10.89 8.43 4.44
CA GLN A 14 9.87 8.12 5.46
C GLN A 14 9.06 6.87 5.06
N ILE A 15 8.66 6.76 3.80
CA ILE A 15 7.91 5.59 3.31
C ILE A 15 8.78 4.33 3.39
N GLU A 16 10.03 4.39 2.93
CA GLU A 16 10.99 3.29 3.02
C GLU A 16 11.15 2.81 4.47
N LYS A 17 11.41 3.74 5.39
CA LYS A 17 11.61 3.45 6.81
C LYS A 17 10.40 2.77 7.45
N ILE A 18 9.18 3.28 7.19
CA ILE A 18 7.96 2.68 7.74
C ILE A 18 7.81 1.24 7.26
N ILE A 19 8.09 0.97 5.99
CA ILE A 19 7.99 -0.39 5.44
C ILE A 19 9.05 -1.29 6.08
N GLU A 20 10.31 -0.88 6.05
CA GLU A 20 11.44 -1.64 6.61
C GLU A 20 11.19 -2.04 8.07
N GLU A 21 10.73 -1.11 8.90
CA GLU A 21 10.52 -1.34 10.33
C GLU A 21 9.26 -2.15 10.68
N ASN A 22 8.31 -2.32 9.75
CA ASN A 22 6.99 -2.83 10.10
C ASN A 22 6.44 -3.94 9.20
N TYR A 23 6.98 -4.19 8.00
CA TYR A 23 6.35 -5.13 7.05
C TYR A 23 6.18 -6.54 7.64
N SER A 24 7.16 -7.02 8.40
CA SER A 24 7.18 -8.36 9.01
C SER A 24 6.06 -8.58 10.03
N LYS A 25 5.44 -7.51 10.55
CA LYS A 25 4.26 -7.59 11.42
C LYS A 25 2.99 -7.92 10.64
N PHE A 26 3.00 -7.73 9.31
CA PHE A 26 1.80 -7.81 8.47
C PHE A 26 1.91 -8.82 7.33
N ILE A 27 3.13 -9.21 6.95
CA ILE A 27 3.43 -10.18 5.90
C ILE A 27 4.23 -11.30 6.57
N SER A 28 3.67 -12.50 6.59
CA SER A 28 4.36 -13.69 7.13
C SER A 28 5.46 -14.15 6.19
N GLU A 29 6.45 -14.87 6.71
CA GLU A 29 7.54 -15.44 5.89
C GLU A 29 6.96 -16.31 4.74
N GLY A 30 7.48 -16.12 3.53
CA GLY A 30 7.02 -16.84 2.34
C GLY A 30 5.67 -16.37 1.75
N GLU A 31 4.92 -15.54 2.46
CA GLU A 31 3.63 -15.01 1.99
C GLU A 31 3.85 -14.13 0.75
N LYS A 32 3.11 -14.42 -0.33
CA LYS A 32 3.23 -13.70 -1.59
C LYS A 32 2.63 -12.30 -1.49
N PHE A 33 3.32 -11.29 -1.99
CA PHE A 33 2.83 -9.92 -1.92
C PHE A 33 2.89 -9.18 -3.26
N ARG A 34 2.13 -8.08 -3.31
CA ARG A 34 2.33 -7.03 -4.32
C ARG A 34 2.22 -5.63 -3.73
N ILE A 35 2.86 -4.68 -4.40
CA ILE A 35 2.72 -3.26 -4.09
C ILE A 35 1.68 -2.63 -5.00
N LYS A 36 0.70 -1.94 -4.40
CA LYS A 36 -0.34 -1.19 -5.11
C LYS A 36 -0.29 0.30 -4.78
N LEU A 37 0.35 1.05 -5.66
CA LEU A 37 0.43 2.51 -5.55
C LEU A 37 -0.81 3.19 -6.17
N ARG A 38 -1.49 4.02 -5.38
CA ARG A 38 -2.62 4.89 -5.76
C ARG A 38 -2.24 6.35 -5.57
N ARG A 39 -2.73 7.22 -6.46
CA ARG A 39 -2.46 8.66 -6.41
C ARG A 39 -3.74 9.45 -6.63
N ARG A 40 -3.94 10.51 -5.85
CA ARG A 40 -4.99 11.52 -6.07
C ARG A 40 -4.33 12.90 -6.15
N LYS A 41 -4.23 13.42 -7.38
CA LYS A 41 -3.66 14.76 -7.69
C LYS A 41 -2.21 14.99 -7.20
N ASN A 42 -1.40 13.94 -7.04
CA ASN A 42 0.02 14.04 -6.70
C ASN A 42 0.89 13.39 -7.80
N LYS A 43 1.97 14.06 -8.24
CA LYS A 43 2.94 13.55 -9.23
C LYS A 43 4.41 13.68 -8.78
N LEU A 44 4.67 13.99 -7.50
CA LEU A 44 6.00 14.32 -7.00
C LEU A 44 6.98 13.15 -7.09
N ILE A 45 6.51 11.94 -6.76
CA ILE A 45 7.34 10.72 -6.76
C ILE A 45 6.97 9.86 -7.97
N LYS A 46 7.95 9.42 -8.75
CA LYS A 46 7.77 8.49 -9.88
C LYS A 46 7.32 7.11 -9.37
N ARG A 47 6.39 6.45 -10.10
CA ARG A 47 5.85 5.12 -9.71
C ARG A 47 6.94 4.07 -9.56
N LYS A 48 7.79 3.93 -10.56
CA LYS A 48 8.85 2.92 -10.61
C LYS A 48 9.80 3.08 -9.42
N THR A 49 10.31 4.29 -9.22
CA THR A 49 11.19 4.65 -8.10
C THR A 49 10.61 4.25 -6.75
N LEU A 50 9.34 4.61 -6.46
CA LEU A 50 8.71 4.25 -5.19
C LEU A 50 8.56 2.74 -5.02
N ILE A 51 8.12 2.03 -6.06
CA ILE A 51 7.93 0.58 -5.98
C ILE A 51 9.26 -0.13 -5.75
N GLU A 52 10.30 0.20 -6.51
CA GLU A 52 11.64 -0.39 -6.36
C GLU A 52 12.25 -0.09 -5.00
N SER A 53 12.12 1.17 -4.54
CA SER A 53 12.63 1.60 -3.23
C SER A 53 11.99 0.87 -2.07
N VAL A 54 10.71 0.50 -2.18
CA VAL A 54 9.98 -0.18 -1.11
C VAL A 54 10.17 -1.70 -1.20
N ALA A 55 10.14 -2.26 -2.41
CA ALA A 55 10.22 -3.70 -2.62
C ALA A 55 11.54 -4.31 -2.09
N LYS A 56 12.66 -3.58 -2.16
CA LYS A 56 13.97 -4.06 -1.70
C LYS A 56 14.03 -4.38 -0.20
N TYR A 57 13.08 -3.89 0.60
CA TYR A 57 13.05 -4.11 2.06
C TYR A 57 12.17 -5.29 2.48
N ILE A 58 11.35 -5.82 1.57
CA ILE A 58 10.39 -6.88 1.87
C ILE A 58 10.97 -8.20 1.36
N ASP A 59 11.42 -9.05 2.28
CA ASP A 59 12.00 -10.37 1.96
C ASP A 59 10.91 -11.44 1.75
N ASN A 60 10.02 -11.19 0.79
CA ASN A 60 8.91 -12.06 0.44
C ASN A 60 8.82 -12.25 -1.08
N PRO A 61 8.23 -13.35 -1.56
CA PRO A 61 8.01 -13.54 -2.99
C PRO A 61 7.00 -12.52 -3.54
N VAL A 62 7.33 -11.90 -4.67
CA VAL A 62 6.43 -10.99 -5.38
C VAL A 62 5.49 -11.80 -6.28
N ASP A 63 4.18 -11.60 -6.14
CA ASP A 63 3.16 -12.16 -7.04
C ASP A 63 2.16 -11.08 -7.43
N LEU A 64 2.23 -10.63 -8.70
CA LEU A 64 1.40 -9.53 -9.20
C LEU A 64 -0.02 -9.98 -9.55
N GLU A 65 -0.21 -11.27 -9.78
CA GLU A 65 -1.47 -11.87 -10.23
C GLU A 65 -2.29 -12.37 -9.03
N ASN A 66 -1.66 -13.19 -8.18
CA ASN A 66 -2.30 -13.88 -7.05
C ASN A 66 -1.56 -13.61 -5.73
N PRO A 67 -1.54 -12.36 -5.24
CA PRO A 67 -0.93 -12.03 -3.96
C PRO A 67 -1.78 -12.51 -2.78
N GLU A 68 -1.14 -12.90 -1.70
CA GLU A 68 -1.77 -13.09 -0.38
C GLU A 68 -1.83 -11.77 0.40
N LYS A 69 -0.89 -10.85 0.12
CA LYS A 69 -0.85 -9.48 0.68
C LYS A 69 -0.74 -8.39 -0.37
N ILE A 70 -1.40 -7.28 -0.08
CA ILE A 70 -1.34 -6.06 -0.86
C ILE A 70 -0.79 -4.95 0.05
N VAL A 71 0.44 -4.53 -0.24
CA VAL A 71 1.02 -3.30 0.32
C VAL A 71 0.47 -2.13 -0.50
N ARG A 72 -0.60 -1.51 -0.01
CA ARG A 72 -1.21 -0.35 -0.66
C ARG A 72 -0.53 0.92 -0.17
N ILE A 73 0.00 1.70 -1.10
CA ILE A 73 0.57 3.03 -0.81
C ILE A 73 -0.32 4.05 -1.51
N GLU A 74 -0.92 4.97 -0.77
CA GLU A 74 -1.85 5.97 -1.27
C GLU A 74 -1.33 7.38 -1.03
N LEU A 75 -0.99 8.07 -2.13
CA LEU A 75 -0.54 9.46 -2.10
C LEU A 75 -1.73 10.40 -2.31
N LEU A 76 -2.06 11.19 -1.29
CA LEU A 76 -3.16 12.14 -1.30
C LEU A 76 -2.66 13.52 -0.84
N LYS A 77 -2.70 14.51 -1.74
CA LYS A 77 -2.18 15.86 -1.47
C LYS A 77 -0.72 15.81 -0.98
N ASN A 78 -0.48 16.09 0.29
CA ASN A 78 0.80 16.12 0.99
C ASN A 78 1.01 14.93 1.96
N ILE A 79 0.05 14.00 2.04
CA ILE A 79 0.13 12.83 2.93
C ILE A 79 0.19 11.51 2.15
N CYS A 80 0.87 10.53 2.74
CA CYS A 80 0.96 9.16 2.29
C CYS A 80 0.30 8.24 3.32
N GLY A 81 -0.69 7.46 2.88
CA GLY A 81 -1.26 6.36 3.66
C GLY A 81 -0.67 5.02 3.22
N ILE A 82 -0.30 4.18 4.17
CA ILE A 82 0.21 2.83 3.91
C ILE A 82 -0.74 1.82 4.56
N SER A 83 -1.17 0.86 3.76
CA SER A 83 -2.00 -0.26 4.21
C SER A 83 -1.39 -1.60 3.87
N PHE A 84 -1.52 -2.56 4.78
CA PHE A 84 -1.27 -3.97 4.53
C PHE A 84 -2.61 -4.69 4.50
N LEU A 85 -3.02 -5.16 3.32
CA LEU A 85 -4.36 -5.69 3.08
C LEU A 85 -4.28 -7.14 2.59
N LYS A 86 -5.26 -7.96 2.93
CA LYS A 86 -5.56 -9.21 2.24
C LYS A 86 -6.44 -8.94 1.01
N PRO A 87 -6.42 -9.81 -0.02
CA PRO A 87 -7.44 -9.80 -1.06
C PRO A 87 -8.84 -9.84 -0.42
N GLY A 88 -9.67 -8.84 -0.72
CA GLY A 88 -11.03 -8.74 -0.18
C GLY A 88 -11.24 -7.74 0.96
N ASP A 89 -10.19 -7.20 1.58
CA ASP A 89 -10.30 -6.22 2.69
C ASP A 89 -10.94 -4.88 2.29
N ILE A 90 -11.26 -4.69 1.00
CA ILE A 90 -11.91 -3.48 0.51
C ILE A 90 -13.42 -3.63 0.68
N ILE A 91 -13.95 -3.05 1.75
CA ILE A 91 -15.40 -2.97 1.96
C ILE A 91 -15.92 -1.78 1.15
N SER A 92 -16.64 -2.01 0.06
CA SER A 92 -17.41 -0.94 -0.59
C SER A 92 -18.76 -0.85 0.12
N PRO A 93 -19.07 0.22 0.87
CA PRO A 93 -20.43 0.41 1.36
C PRO A 93 -21.36 0.46 0.15
N LYS A 94 -22.42 -0.36 0.14
CA LYS A 94 -23.45 -0.29 -0.89
C LYS A 94 -24.07 1.11 -0.81
N ASN A 95 -23.89 1.92 -1.86
CA ASN A 95 -24.61 3.18 -1.98
C ASN A 95 -26.11 2.86 -2.12
N LYS A 96 -26.90 3.10 -1.07
CA LYS A 96 -28.37 3.07 -1.13
C LYS A 96 -28.98 4.33 -1.78
N PHE A 97 -28.16 5.21 -2.36
CA PHE A 97 -28.59 6.50 -2.92
C PHE A 97 -28.80 6.50 -4.44
N LEU A 98 -29.01 5.34 -5.07
CA LEU A 98 -29.34 5.24 -6.51
C LEU A 98 -30.70 4.59 -6.78
N GLU A 99 -31.52 4.38 -5.74
CA GLU A 99 -32.91 3.98 -5.88
C GLU A 99 -33.83 5.05 -5.30
N SER A 100 -33.96 6.16 -6.03
CA SER A 100 -35.00 7.18 -5.87
C SER A 100 -35.13 7.98 -7.14
#